data_AF-A0A8H7XEP4-F1
#
_entry.id   AF-A0A8H7XEP4-F1
#
_cell.length_a   1.000
_cell.length_b   1.000
_cell.length_c   1.000
_cell.angle_alpha   90.00
_cell.angle_beta   90.00
_cell.angle_gamma   90.00
#
_symmetry.space_group_name_H-M   'P 1'
#
loop_
_entity.id
_entity.type
_entity.pdbx_description
1 polymer ?
#
loop_
_entity_poly.entity_id
_entity_poly.type
_entity_poly.pdbx_seq_one_letter_code
_entity_poly.pdbx_strand_id
1 'polypeptide(L)'
;MATPTPVQQLQQLTKQVANLQIQVEALQTAARTSGRPKPILPDPAKFDGKSYHFDTWLPAIKAKLRVDGLSGALGDSVAQFYYVYNRLKSQVQSQVLPQLATAKQEQF
;
A
#
# COMPACT_ATOMS: atom_id res chain seq x y z
N MET A 1 22.08 -52.57 2.58
CA MET A 1 21.14 -51.46 2.28
C MET A 1 21.02 -51.36 0.77
N ALA A 2 19.84 -51.58 0.20
CA ALA A 2 19.64 -51.50 -1.25
C ALA A 2 19.58 -50.03 -1.67
N THR A 3 20.45 -49.61 -2.59
CA THR A 3 20.39 -48.27 -3.18
C THR A 3 19.16 -48.15 -4.07
N PRO A 4 18.38 -47.06 -3.96
CA PRO A 4 17.22 -46.86 -4.82
C PRO A 4 17.66 -46.81 -6.28
N THR A 5 16.90 -47.46 -7.15
CA THR A 5 17.18 -47.45 -8.59
C THR A 5 16.98 -46.03 -9.15
N PRO A 6 17.62 -45.68 -10.28
CA PRO A 6 17.47 -44.35 -10.89
C PRO A 6 16.00 -43.95 -11.13
N VAL A 7 15.15 -44.92 -11.45
CA VAL A 7 13.70 -44.71 -11.61
C VAL A 7 13.01 -44.35 -10.30
N GLN A 8 13.40 -44.98 -9.19
CA GLN A 8 12.88 -44.66 -7.86
C GLN A 8 13.30 -43.26 -7.41
N GLN A 9 14.53 -42.84 -7.73
CA GLN A 9 14.99 -41.47 -7.47
C GLN A 9 14.20 -40.43 -8.28
N LEU A 10 13.95 -40.70 -9.57
CA LEU A 10 13.16 -39.79 -10.41
C LEU A 10 11.71 -39.66 -9.92
N GLN A 11 11.12 -40.76 -9.45
CA GLN A 11 9.78 -40.76 -8.83
C GLN A 11 9.74 -39.99 -7.50
N GLN A 12 10.81 -40.07 -6.70
CA GLN A 12 10.93 -39.30 -5.46
C GLN A 12 11.04 -37.81 -5.76
N LEU A 13 11.88 -37.42 -6.73
CA LEU A 13 12.05 -36.03 -7.15
C LEU A 13 10.75 -35.41 -7.69
N THR A 14 10.02 -36.12 -8.55
CA THR A 14 8.73 -35.64 -9.08
C THR A 14 7.69 -35.43 -7.99
N LYS A 15 7.60 -36.34 -7.02
CA LYS A 15 6.73 -36.16 -5.84
C LYS A 15 7.15 -34.95 -5.00
N GLN A 16 8.45 -34.71 -4.86
CA GLN A 16 8.97 -33.59 -4.08
C GLN A 16 8.68 -32.24 -4.78
N VAL A 17 8.85 -32.18 -6.10
CA VAL A 17 8.49 -31.00 -6.92
C VAL A 17 7.00 -30.69 -6.82
N ALA A 18 6.14 -31.71 -6.94
CA ALA A 18 4.69 -31.52 -6.81
C ALA A 18 4.32 -30.97 -5.42
N ASN A 19 4.92 -31.51 -4.35
CA ASN A 19 4.69 -31.01 -3.00
C ASN A 19 5.20 -29.58 -2.79
N LEU A 20 6.34 -29.21 -3.39
CA LEU A 20 6.87 -27.85 -3.32
C LEU A 20 5.96 -26.87 -4.06
N GLN A 21 5.43 -27.25 -5.22
CA GLN A 21 4.47 -26.44 -5.98
C GLN A 21 3.19 -26.18 -5.17
N ILE A 22 2.62 -27.22 -4.55
CA ILE A 22 1.44 -27.08 -3.68
C ILE A 22 1.72 -26.14 -2.52
N GLN A 23 2.87 -26.25 -1.87
CA GLN A 23 3.25 -25.36 -0.76
C GLN A 23 3.41 -23.91 -1.21
N VAL A 24 4.05 -23.67 -2.38
CA VAL A 24 4.19 -22.33 -2.94
C VAL A 24 2.82 -21.72 -3.25
N GLU A 25 1.91 -22.49 -3.84
CA GLU A 25 0.56 -22.03 -4.16
C GLU A 25 -0.25 -21.73 -2.90
N ALA A 26 -0.13 -22.57 -1.86
CA ALA A 26 -0.75 -22.35 -0.57
C ALA A 26 -0.21 -21.08 0.12
N LEU A 27 1.11 -20.84 0.08
CA LEU A 27 1.74 -19.64 0.63
C LEU A 27 1.33 -18.37 -0.13
N GLN A 28 1.27 -18.42 -1.46
CA GLN A 28 0.80 -17.29 -2.27
C GLN A 28 -0.67 -16.97 -2.00
N THR A 29 -1.50 -17.99 -1.84
CA THR A 29 -2.92 -17.84 -1.49
C THR A 29 -3.07 -17.27 -0.08
N ALA A 30 -2.33 -17.81 0.89
CA ALA A 30 -2.31 -17.30 2.26
C ALA A 30 -1.79 -15.85 2.34
N ALA A 31 -0.80 -15.46 1.54
CA ALA A 31 -0.33 -14.08 1.47
C ALA A 31 -1.42 -13.13 0.95
N ARG A 32 -2.23 -13.57 -0.02
CA ARG A 32 -3.37 -12.81 -0.56
C ARG A 32 -4.54 -12.73 0.42
N THR A 33 -4.77 -13.77 1.22
CA THR A 33 -5.91 -13.86 2.16
C THR A 33 -5.58 -13.47 3.60
N SER A 34 -4.28 -13.33 3.94
CA SER A 34 -3.82 -12.80 5.22
C SER A 34 -4.12 -11.30 5.30
N GLY A 35 -5.40 -10.97 5.47
CA GLY A 35 -5.92 -9.65 5.77
C GLY A 35 -5.55 -9.22 7.19
N ARG A 36 -4.29 -9.40 7.60
CA ARG A 36 -3.78 -8.65 8.74
C ARG A 36 -3.96 -7.19 8.35
N PRO A 37 -4.73 -6.39 9.11
CA PRO A 37 -4.86 -4.97 8.83
C PRO A 37 -3.44 -4.43 8.71
N LYS A 38 -3.07 -3.94 7.51
CA LYS A 38 -1.77 -3.32 7.31
C LYS A 38 -1.65 -2.27 8.41
N PRO A 39 -0.58 -2.28 9.23
CA PRO A 39 -0.44 -1.30 10.29
C PRO A 39 -0.48 0.09 9.65
N ILE A 40 -1.56 0.82 9.91
CA ILE A 40 -1.75 2.19 9.43
C ILE A 40 -1.24 3.15 10.49
N LEU A 41 -0.54 4.19 10.07
CA LEU A 41 -0.18 5.26 10.99
C LEU A 41 -1.43 6.01 11.47
N PRO A 42 -1.44 6.59 12.68
CA PRO A 42 -2.48 7.52 13.09
C PRO A 42 -2.64 8.67 12.08
N ASP A 43 -3.85 9.18 11.95
CA ASP A 43 -4.10 10.31 11.07
C ASP A 43 -3.48 11.60 11.64
N PRO A 44 -2.72 12.37 10.83
CA PRO A 44 -2.26 13.68 11.24
C PRO A 44 -3.44 14.63 11.49
N ALA A 45 -3.22 15.62 12.36
CA ALA A 45 -4.18 16.71 12.56
C ALA A 45 -4.46 17.46 11.25
N LYS A 46 -5.63 18.10 11.14
CA LYS A 46 -5.94 18.93 9.96
C LYS A 46 -5.11 20.21 9.96
N PHE A 47 -4.49 20.53 8.81
CA PHE A 47 -3.75 21.78 8.65
C PHE A 47 -4.70 22.97 8.61
N ASP A 48 -4.39 24.00 9.40
CA ASP A 48 -5.21 25.19 9.57
C ASP A 48 -4.74 26.40 8.76
N GLY A 49 -3.68 26.24 7.95
CA GLY A 49 -3.13 27.33 7.14
C GLY A 49 -2.08 28.16 7.87
N LYS A 50 -1.79 27.89 9.14
CA LYS A 50 -0.79 28.66 9.90
C LYS A 50 0.62 28.12 9.65
N SER A 51 1.53 28.98 9.23
CA SER A 51 2.89 28.60 8.84
C SER A 51 3.65 27.81 9.92
N TYR A 52 3.49 28.18 11.19
CA TYR A 52 4.18 27.50 12.30
C TYR A 52 3.66 26.06 12.56
N HIS A 53 2.45 25.72 12.11
CA HIS A 53 1.96 24.34 12.14
C HIS A 53 2.41 23.53 10.91
N PHE A 54 2.87 24.20 9.86
CA PHE A 54 3.25 23.53 8.62
C PHE A 54 4.47 22.62 8.81
N ASP A 55 5.46 23.09 9.59
CA ASP A 55 6.72 22.37 9.83
C ASP A 55 6.52 21.06 10.60
N THR A 56 5.43 20.92 11.34
CA THR A 56 5.06 19.67 12.02
C THR A 56 4.07 18.84 11.21
N TRP A 57 3.13 19.49 10.52
CA TRP A 57 2.12 18.82 9.72
C TRP A 57 2.68 18.15 8.46
N LEU A 58 3.55 18.84 7.71
CA LEU A 58 4.08 18.33 6.45
C LEU A 58 4.90 17.03 6.63
N PRO A 59 5.83 16.93 7.61
CA PRO A 59 6.51 15.66 7.89
C PRO A 59 5.54 14.52 8.27
N ALA A 60 4.49 14.81 9.04
CA ALA A 60 3.50 13.80 9.44
C ALA A 60 2.71 13.27 8.23
N ILE A 61 2.30 14.15 7.32
CA ILE A 61 1.64 13.76 6.07
C ILE A 61 2.59 12.94 5.18
N LYS A 62 3.84 13.38 5.03
CA LYS A 62 4.84 12.63 4.25
C LYS A 62 5.09 11.24 4.83
N ALA A 63 5.16 11.11 6.15
CA ALA A 63 5.30 9.81 6.82
C ALA A 63 4.09 8.91 6.55
N LYS A 64 2.87 9.45 6.69
CA LYS A 64 1.62 8.73 6.40
C LYS A 64 1.55 8.26 4.94
N LEU A 65 1.87 9.11 3.97
CA LEU A 65 1.91 8.73 2.55
C LEU A 65 2.99 7.67 2.28
N ARG A 66 4.16 7.79 2.91
CA ARG A 66 5.24 6.82 2.74
C ARG A 66 4.89 5.44 3.28
N VAL A 67 4.25 5.34 4.44
CA VAL A 67 3.92 4.04 5.05
C VAL A 67 2.62 3.48 4.47
N ASP A 68 1.58 4.29 4.40
CA ASP A 68 0.23 3.82 4.06
C ASP A 68 -0.05 3.90 2.56
N GLY A 69 0.60 4.82 1.85
CA GLY A 69 0.56 4.88 0.38
C GLY A 69 1.32 3.71 -0.24
N LEU A 70 2.55 3.44 0.22
CA LEU A 70 3.34 2.29 -0.30
C LEU A 70 2.73 0.94 0.08
N SER A 71 2.07 0.84 1.24
CA SER A 71 1.36 -0.38 1.60
C SER A 71 0.06 -0.54 0.82
N GLY A 72 -0.38 0.45 0.02
CA GLY A 72 -1.63 0.43 -0.72
C GLY A 72 -2.88 0.64 0.15
N ALA A 73 -2.72 0.96 1.44
CA ALA A 73 -3.82 1.24 2.35
C ALA A 73 -4.54 2.55 2.01
N LEU A 74 -3.84 3.51 1.39
CA LEU A 74 -4.41 4.77 0.89
C LEU A 74 -4.84 4.72 -0.58
N GLY A 75 -4.70 3.58 -1.26
CA GLY A 75 -5.02 3.44 -2.68
C GLY A 75 -3.99 4.08 -3.62
N ASP A 76 -4.44 4.41 -4.83
CA ASP A 76 -3.63 5.01 -5.89
C ASP A 76 -3.26 6.47 -5.63
N SER A 77 -2.54 7.11 -6.57
CA SER A 77 -2.11 8.50 -6.45
C SER A 77 -3.28 9.49 -6.32
N VAL A 78 -4.42 9.18 -6.92
CA VAL A 78 -5.64 10.00 -6.85
C VAL A 78 -6.26 9.91 -5.46
N ALA A 79 -6.39 8.70 -4.92
CA ALA A 79 -6.87 8.49 -3.55
C ALA A 79 -5.94 9.12 -2.51
N GLN A 80 -4.61 9.02 -2.71
CA GLN A 80 -3.61 9.69 -1.87
C GLN A 80 -3.72 11.21 -1.94
N PHE A 81 -3.97 11.79 -3.11
CA PHE A 81 -4.23 13.22 -3.25
C PHE A 81 -5.45 13.65 -2.43
N TYR A 82 -6.58 12.96 -2.57
CA TYR A 82 -7.80 13.28 -1.83
C TYR A 82 -7.65 13.07 -0.33
N TYR A 83 -6.84 12.11 0.10
CA TYR A 83 -6.47 11.96 1.51
C TYR A 83 -5.82 13.24 2.04
N VAL A 84 -4.78 13.75 1.35
CA VAL A 84 -4.09 14.99 1.75
C VAL A 84 -5.06 16.18 1.75
N TYR A 85 -5.89 16.31 0.71
CA TYR A 85 -6.92 17.35 0.64
C TYR A 85 -7.88 17.29 1.84
N ASN A 86 -8.32 16.11 2.25
CA ASN A 86 -9.19 15.93 3.43
C ASN A 86 -8.46 16.19 4.78
N ARG A 87 -7.13 16.24 4.77
CA ARG A 87 -6.31 16.66 5.92
C ARG A 87 -6.05 18.18 5.96
N LEU A 88 -6.69 18.95 5.08
CA LEU A 88 -6.78 20.41 5.17
C LEU A 88 -8.09 20.83 5.85
N LYS A 89 -8.09 21.95 6.58
CA LYS A 89 -9.35 22.59 7.05
C LYS A 89 -10.10 23.22 5.86
N SER A 90 -11.43 23.36 5.99
CA SER A 90 -12.31 23.88 4.93
C SER A 90 -11.86 25.23 4.37
N GLN A 91 -11.39 26.14 5.22
CA GLN A 91 -10.85 27.44 4.81
C GLN A 91 -9.60 27.32 3.92
N VAL A 92 -8.76 26.31 4.14
CA VAL A 92 -7.55 26.07 3.34
C VAL A 92 -7.93 25.34 2.05
N GLN A 93 -8.86 24.38 2.14
CA GLN A 93 -9.40 23.66 0.98
C GLN A 93 -9.96 24.60 -0.08
N SER A 94 -10.73 25.63 0.32
CA SER A 94 -11.32 26.59 -0.61
C SER A 94 -10.30 27.39 -1.41
N GLN A 95 -9.07 27.53 -0.91
CA GLN A 95 -7.97 28.19 -1.64
C GLN A 95 -7.38 27.28 -2.75
N VAL A 96 -7.52 25.96 -2.59
CA VAL A 96 -6.95 24.96 -3.51
C VAL A 96 -7.98 24.45 -4.53
N LEU A 97 -9.28 24.56 -4.21
CA LEU A 97 -10.38 24.12 -5.08
C LEU A 97 -10.35 24.69 -6.50
N PRO A 98 -10.07 26.00 -6.73
CA PRO A 98 -9.99 26.55 -8.07
C PRO A 98 -8.87 25.92 -8.90
N GLN A 99 -7.70 25.70 -8.28
CA GLN A 99 -6.53 25.09 -8.93
C GLN A 99 -6.82 23.63 -9.31
N LEU A 100 -7.57 22.91 -8.45
CA LEU A 100 -8.01 21.55 -8.74
C LEU A 100 -8.98 21.48 -9.93
N ALA A 101 -9.89 22.45 -10.03
CA ALA A 101 -10.86 22.53 -11.11
C ALA A 101 -10.16 22.80 -12.46
N THR A 102 -9.22 23.76 -12.48
CA THR A 102 -8.41 24.06 -13.66
C THR A 102 -7.60 22.84 -14.12
N ALA A 103 -6.88 22.18 -13.21
CA ALA A 103 -6.06 21.01 -13.56
C ALA A 103 -6.87 19.83 -14.13
N LYS A 104 -8.15 19.69 -13.74
CA LYS A 104 -9.06 18.68 -14.31
C LYS A 104 -9.56 19.05 -15.71
N GLN A 105 -9.73 20.34 -16.00
CA GLN A 105 -10.19 20.80 -17.31
C GLN A 105 -9.09 20.69 -18.38
N GLU A 106 -7.80 20.78 -17.99
CA GLU A 106 -6.65 20.68 -18.91
C GLU A 106 -6.26 19.23 -19.28
N GLN A 107 -6.88 18.21 -18.66
CA GLN A 107 -6.64 16.80 -18.98
C GLN A 107 -7.59 16.20 -20.02
N PHE A 108 -8.47 17.00 -20.63
CA PHE A 108 -9.42 16.59 -21.68
C PHE A 108 -9.21 17.37 -22.98
#